data_AF-A0A497BZG9-F1
#
_entry.id   AF-A0A497BZG9-F1
#
_cell.length_a   1.000
_cell.length_b   1.000
_cell.length_c   1.000
_cell.angle_alpha   90.00
_cell.angle_beta   90.00
_cell.angle_gamma   90.00
#
_symmetry.space_group_name_H-M   'P 1'
#
loop_
_entity.id
_entity.type
_entity.pdbx_description
1 polymer ?
#
loop_
_entity_poly.entity_id
_entity_poly.type
_entity_poly.pdbx_seq_one_letter_code
_entity_poly.pdbx_strand_id
1 'polypeptide(L)'
;VLHTSLDNMGAIFHPTLTLLNAGWIERTKGDFQFYIDGATRSTARVLEVLDRERVTIASALGVRARPALRWLKDAYSAEGENLYEAVQANPGYQGIKAPRNLRHRYIFEDVPFSLVPLASLGDQFGVDTWAIDAMIRLACVIHGTDYYERGRLTEDMGLKGLCVSEVMRYVQDGQIAPVRASAEARNGDS
;
A
#
# COMPACT_ATOMS: atom_id res chain seq x y z
N VAL A 1 -12.93 2.43 8.08
CA VAL A 1 -11.84 3.16 7.39
C VAL A 1 -10.61 2.28 7.16
N LEU A 2 -10.01 1.64 8.18
CA LEU A 2 -8.84 0.75 8.02
C LEU A 2 -9.03 -0.37 6.98
N HIS A 3 -10.14 -1.11 7.07
CA HIS A 3 -10.45 -2.16 6.09
C HIS A 3 -10.51 -1.60 4.67
N THR A 4 -11.13 -0.43 4.49
CA THR A 4 -11.28 0.23 3.19
C THR A 4 -9.94 0.72 2.63
N SER A 5 -9.06 1.25 3.50
CA SER A 5 -7.71 1.69 3.13
C SER A 5 -6.80 0.52 2.80
N LEU A 6 -6.87 -0.58 3.57
CA LEU A 6 -6.06 -1.77 3.35
C LEU A 6 -6.52 -2.57 2.13
N ASP A 7 -7.80 -2.53 1.76
CA ASP A 7 -8.34 -3.16 0.54
C ASP A 7 -8.15 -2.28 -0.73
N ASN A 8 -7.47 -1.13 -0.64
CA ASN A 8 -7.22 -0.29 -1.81
C ASN A 8 -6.19 -0.94 -2.75
N MET A 9 -6.66 -1.64 -3.79
CA MET A 9 -5.77 -2.27 -4.79
C MET A 9 -4.97 -1.27 -5.61
N GLY A 10 -5.52 -0.07 -5.82
CA GLY A 10 -4.81 1.02 -6.52
C GLY A 10 -3.49 1.37 -5.83
N ALA A 11 -3.45 1.28 -4.50
CA ALA A 11 -2.26 1.56 -3.69
C ALA A 11 -1.03 0.71 -4.07
N ILE A 12 -1.25 -0.52 -4.54
CA ILE A 12 -0.17 -1.44 -4.91
C ILE A 12 0.08 -1.40 -6.42
N PHE A 13 -0.99 -1.42 -7.22
CA PHE A 13 -0.88 -1.51 -8.67
C PHE A 13 -0.31 -0.25 -9.30
N HIS A 14 -0.85 0.91 -8.94
CA HIS A 14 -0.53 2.16 -9.60
C HIS A 14 0.95 2.58 -9.45
N PRO A 15 1.51 2.71 -8.23
CA PRO A 15 2.91 3.16 -8.10
C PRO A 15 3.87 2.13 -8.70
N THR A 16 3.66 0.84 -8.45
CA THR A 16 4.54 -0.22 -8.94
C THR A 16 4.59 -0.27 -10.47
N LEU A 17 3.43 -0.28 -11.13
CA LEU A 17 3.38 -0.29 -12.60
C LEU A 17 3.95 1.00 -13.20
N THR A 18 3.69 2.15 -12.58
CA THR A 18 4.20 3.43 -13.07
C THR A 18 5.73 3.51 -12.96
N LEU A 19 6.29 3.14 -11.81
CA LEU A 19 7.73 3.22 -11.54
C LEU A 19 8.52 2.21 -12.37
N LEU A 20 8.05 0.96 -12.46
CA LEU A 20 8.74 -0.08 -13.23
C LEU A 20 8.63 0.11 -14.74
N ASN A 21 7.69 0.93 -15.20
CA ASN A 21 7.57 1.31 -16.62
C ASN A 21 8.02 2.75 -16.88
N ALA A 22 8.80 3.38 -15.98
CA ALA A 22 9.13 4.79 -16.05
C ALA A 22 9.74 5.22 -17.40
N GLY A 23 10.79 4.53 -17.86
CA GLY A 23 11.41 4.82 -19.15
C GLY A 23 10.47 4.60 -20.34
N TRP A 24 9.57 3.62 -20.25
CA TRP A 24 8.60 3.36 -21.33
C TRP A 24 7.53 4.45 -21.42
N ILE A 25 7.03 4.90 -20.26
CA ILE A 25 6.11 6.04 -20.14
C ILE A 25 6.74 7.30 -20.74
N GLU A 26 7.98 7.63 -20.38
CA GLU A 26 8.65 8.83 -20.88
C GLU A 26 8.87 8.78 -22.39
N ARG A 27 9.23 7.60 -22.91
CA ARG A 27 9.52 7.37 -24.33
C ARG A 27 8.29 7.38 -25.23
N THR A 28 7.18 6.82 -24.76
CA THR A 28 5.94 6.66 -25.55
C THR A 28 4.87 7.70 -25.22
N LYS A 29 5.08 8.50 -24.17
CA LYS A 29 4.06 9.38 -23.60
C LYS A 29 2.79 8.63 -23.20
N GLY A 30 2.96 7.43 -22.64
CA GLY A 30 1.89 6.57 -22.15
C GLY A 30 1.14 5.79 -23.22
N ASP A 31 1.66 5.74 -24.46
CA ASP A 31 0.99 5.06 -25.57
C ASP A 31 1.21 3.54 -25.57
N PHE A 32 0.88 2.91 -24.45
CA PHE A 32 0.82 1.46 -24.26
C PHE A 32 -0.28 1.15 -23.23
N GLN A 33 -0.80 -0.07 -23.22
CA GLN A 33 -1.81 -0.48 -22.27
C GLN A 33 -1.19 -0.71 -20.89
N PHE A 34 -1.60 0.09 -19.91
CA PHE A 34 -0.97 0.17 -18.60
C PHE A 34 -0.89 -1.17 -17.88
N TYR A 35 -1.99 -1.92 -17.92
CA TYR A 35 -2.09 -3.22 -17.28
C TYR A 35 -1.66 -4.34 -18.23
N ILE A 36 -2.20 -4.36 -19.45
CA ILE A 36 -1.96 -5.47 -20.40
C ILE A 36 -0.50 -5.54 -20.84
N ASP A 37 0.08 -4.40 -21.20
CA ASP A 37 1.48 -4.34 -21.65
C ASP A 37 2.44 -4.09 -20.47
N GLY A 38 2.04 -3.26 -19.50
CA GLY A 38 2.90 -2.85 -18.39
C GLY A 38 3.05 -3.88 -17.26
N ALA A 39 2.09 -4.79 -17.06
CA ALA A 39 2.17 -5.87 -16.08
C ALA A 39 2.81 -7.13 -16.69
N THR A 40 4.10 -7.06 -16.99
CA THR A 40 4.87 -8.23 -17.44
C THR A 40 5.03 -9.28 -16.33
N ARG A 41 5.46 -10.50 -16.64
CA ARG A 41 5.63 -11.59 -15.66
C ARG A 41 6.50 -11.21 -14.45
N SER A 42 7.60 -10.49 -14.66
CA SER A 42 8.47 -10.05 -13.55
C SER A 42 7.84 -8.89 -12.77
N THR A 43 7.18 -7.95 -13.46
CA THR A 43 6.41 -6.88 -12.82
C THR A 43 5.28 -7.43 -11.94
N ALA A 44 4.55 -8.44 -12.42
CA ALA A 44 3.50 -9.12 -11.67
C ALA A 44 4.04 -9.84 -10.42
N ARG A 45 5.22 -10.47 -10.51
CA ARG A 45 5.88 -11.06 -9.32
C ARG A 45 6.24 -10.01 -8.27
N VAL A 46 6.66 -8.80 -8.68
CA VAL A 46 6.87 -7.69 -7.75
C VAL A 46 5.54 -7.28 -7.10
N LEU A 47 4.47 -7.13 -7.88
CA LEU A 47 3.13 -6.83 -7.37
C LEU A 47 2.64 -7.87 -6.36
N GLU A 48 2.86 -9.16 -6.62
CA GLU A 48 2.51 -10.25 -5.69
C GLU A 48 3.24 -10.14 -4.34
N VAL A 49 4.51 -9.72 -4.34
CA VAL A 49 5.27 -9.51 -3.11
C VAL A 49 4.74 -8.31 -2.32
N LEU A 50 4.50 -7.17 -2.97
CA LEU A 50 3.91 -6.01 -2.29
C LEU A 50 2.51 -6.32 -1.76
N ASP A 51 1.71 -7.07 -2.51
CA ASP A 51 0.38 -7.50 -2.07
C ASP A 51 0.45 -8.41 -0.84
N ARG A 52 1.42 -9.33 -0.81
CA ARG A 52 1.67 -10.18 0.35
C ARG A 52 2.05 -9.36 1.59
N GLU A 53 2.95 -8.39 1.45
CA GLU A 53 3.32 -7.48 2.54
C GLU A 53 2.10 -6.73 3.08
N ARG A 54 1.28 -6.16 2.19
CA ARG A 54 0.01 -5.49 2.53
C ARG A 54 -0.94 -6.41 3.31
N VAL A 55 -1.14 -7.64 2.84
CA VAL A 55 -2.02 -8.62 3.52
C VAL A 55 -1.45 -9.05 4.87
N THR A 56 -0.13 -9.17 5.00
CA THR A 56 0.52 -9.48 6.27
C THR A 56 0.36 -8.33 7.28
N ILE A 57 0.53 -7.07 6.86
CA ILE A 57 0.25 -5.89 7.70
C ILE A 57 -1.20 -5.92 8.17
N ALA A 58 -2.15 -6.16 7.26
CA ALA A 58 -3.56 -6.24 7.61
C ALA A 58 -3.84 -7.34 8.64
N SER A 59 -3.21 -8.51 8.46
CA SER A 59 -3.33 -9.64 9.38
C SER A 59 -2.76 -9.32 10.76
N ALA A 60 -1.63 -8.62 10.84
CA ALA A 60 -1.05 -8.15 12.10
C ALA A 60 -1.98 -7.19 12.85
N LEU A 61 -2.82 -6.43 12.12
CA LEU A 61 -3.85 -5.56 12.66
C LEU A 61 -5.19 -6.27 12.96
N GLY A 62 -5.28 -7.59 12.76
CA GLY A 62 -6.53 -8.34 12.92
C GLY A 62 -7.56 -8.09 11.81
N VAL A 63 -7.15 -7.52 10.68
CA VAL A 63 -7.98 -7.25 9.51
C VAL A 63 -7.77 -8.32 8.45
N ARG A 64 -8.85 -8.92 7.96
CA ARG A 64 -8.80 -9.87 6.83
C ARG A 64 -8.85 -9.13 5.51
N ALA A 65 -7.70 -8.60 5.08
CA ALA A 65 -7.58 -8.01 3.75
C ALA A 65 -7.66 -9.08 2.67
N ARG A 66 -8.27 -8.75 1.53
CA ARG A 66 -8.37 -9.68 0.40
C ARG A 66 -7.09 -9.65 -0.43
N PRO A 67 -6.45 -10.79 -0.76
CA PRO A 67 -5.33 -10.81 -1.71
C PRO A 67 -5.73 -10.32 -3.10
N ALA A 68 -4.82 -9.70 -3.84
CA ALA A 68 -5.07 -9.11 -5.16
C ALA A 68 -5.62 -10.13 -6.17
N LEU A 69 -5.08 -11.35 -6.17
CA LEU A 69 -5.55 -12.43 -7.06
C LEU A 69 -7.03 -12.79 -6.79
N ARG A 70 -7.41 -12.90 -5.51
CA ARG A 70 -8.80 -13.14 -5.12
C ARG A 70 -9.69 -11.94 -5.46
N TRP A 71 -9.19 -10.73 -5.24
CA TRP A 71 -9.92 -9.51 -5.57
C TRP A 71 -10.23 -9.41 -7.07
N LEU A 72 -9.27 -9.75 -7.95
CA LEU A 72 -9.49 -9.77 -9.40
C LEU A 72 -10.58 -10.76 -9.80
N LYS A 73 -10.58 -11.95 -9.20
CA LYS A 73 -11.63 -12.95 -9.40
C LYS A 73 -13.00 -12.42 -8.96
N ASP A 74 -13.10 -11.90 -7.75
CA ASP A 74 -14.37 -11.47 -7.17
C ASP A 74 -14.96 -10.22 -7.88
N ALA A 75 -14.10 -9.27 -8.25
CA ALA A 75 -14.52 -7.98 -8.81
C ALA A 75 -14.66 -7.97 -10.33
N TYR A 76 -13.89 -8.80 -11.05
CA TYR A 76 -13.83 -8.78 -12.52
C TYR A 76 -14.05 -10.15 -13.18
N SER A 77 -14.29 -11.20 -12.39
CA SER A 77 -14.34 -12.59 -12.90
C SER A 77 -13.08 -12.97 -13.67
N ALA A 78 -11.95 -12.35 -13.32
CA ALA A 78 -10.66 -12.56 -13.96
C ALA A 78 -9.84 -13.53 -13.11
N GLU A 79 -9.49 -14.68 -13.70
CA GLU A 79 -8.82 -15.78 -13.01
C GLU A 79 -7.51 -16.16 -13.69
N GLY A 80 -6.59 -16.71 -12.91
CA GLY A 80 -5.29 -17.20 -13.36
C GLY A 80 -4.57 -17.92 -12.22
N GLU A 81 -3.56 -18.71 -12.54
CA GLU A 81 -2.75 -19.41 -11.52
C GLU A 81 -1.87 -18.44 -10.71
N ASN A 82 -1.59 -17.28 -11.30
CA ASN A 82 -0.79 -16.20 -10.73
C ASN A 82 -1.36 -14.83 -11.12
N LEU A 83 -0.82 -13.76 -10.54
CA LEU A 83 -1.33 -12.41 -10.75
C LEU A 83 -1.16 -11.93 -12.18
N TYR A 84 -0.10 -12.37 -12.88
CA TYR A 84 0.09 -12.06 -14.29
C TYR A 84 -1.08 -12.58 -15.13
N GLU A 85 -1.40 -13.87 -15.00
CA GLU A 85 -2.51 -14.48 -15.75
C GLU A 85 -3.86 -13.83 -15.44
N ALA A 86 -4.15 -13.57 -14.15
CA ALA A 86 -5.40 -12.92 -13.77
C ALA A 86 -5.51 -11.48 -14.30
N VAL A 87 -4.41 -10.72 -14.34
CA VAL A 87 -4.40 -9.38 -14.95
C VAL A 87 -4.66 -9.48 -16.47
N GLN A 88 -4.02 -10.43 -17.15
CA GLN A 88 -4.21 -10.64 -18.59
C GLN A 88 -5.64 -11.13 -18.93
N ALA A 89 -6.25 -11.90 -18.03
CA ALA A 89 -7.62 -12.40 -18.17
C ALA A 89 -8.69 -11.33 -17.87
N ASN A 90 -8.33 -10.15 -17.37
CA ASN A 90 -9.30 -9.10 -17.04
C ASN A 90 -9.69 -8.28 -18.28
N PRO A 91 -10.91 -8.44 -18.84
CA PRO A 91 -11.34 -7.69 -20.02
C PRO A 91 -11.47 -6.19 -19.73
N GLY A 92 -11.72 -5.80 -18.47
CA GLY A 92 -11.83 -4.40 -18.06
C GLY A 92 -10.52 -3.62 -18.13
N TYR A 93 -9.38 -4.30 -18.30
CA TYR A 93 -8.07 -3.67 -18.43
C TYR A 93 -7.66 -3.37 -19.88
N GLN A 94 -8.37 -3.94 -20.85
CA GLN A 94 -8.12 -3.69 -22.26
C GLN A 94 -8.39 -2.21 -22.60
N GLY A 95 -7.45 -1.59 -23.30
CA GLY A 95 -7.52 -0.20 -23.75
C GLY A 95 -7.14 0.85 -22.71
N ILE A 96 -6.94 0.48 -21.43
CA ILE A 96 -6.50 1.45 -20.41
C ILE A 96 -5.05 1.83 -20.69
N LYS A 97 -4.81 3.08 -21.13
CA LYS A 97 -3.48 3.60 -21.43
C LYS A 97 -2.73 4.03 -20.17
N ALA A 98 -1.40 3.92 -20.23
CA ALA A 98 -0.51 4.42 -19.20
C ALA A 98 -0.56 5.96 -19.08
N PRO A 99 -0.20 6.53 -17.91
CA PRO A 99 -0.11 7.98 -17.78
C PRO A 99 0.94 8.54 -18.75
N ARG A 100 0.75 9.79 -19.19
CA ARG A 100 1.60 10.42 -20.22
C ARG A 100 2.99 10.82 -19.73
N ASN A 101 3.16 10.92 -18.41
CA ASN A 101 4.39 11.28 -17.73
C ASN A 101 4.33 10.78 -16.27
N LEU A 102 5.46 10.90 -15.56
CA LEU A 102 5.61 10.40 -14.20
C LEU A 102 5.05 11.35 -13.13
N ARG A 103 4.79 12.63 -13.46
CA ARG A 103 4.07 13.56 -12.59
C ARG A 103 2.57 13.25 -12.61
N HIS A 104 2.23 12.09 -12.10
CA HIS A 104 0.89 11.54 -12.08
C HIS A 104 0.49 11.12 -10.65
N ARG A 105 -0.81 11.14 -10.38
CA ARG A 105 -1.38 10.80 -9.07
C ARG A 105 -0.99 9.42 -8.58
N TYR A 106 -0.72 8.50 -9.51
CA TYR A 106 -0.16 7.16 -9.24
C TYR A 106 1.16 7.18 -8.45
N ILE A 107 1.88 8.30 -8.45
CA ILE A 107 3.05 8.48 -7.60
C ILE A 107 2.75 9.48 -6.47
N PHE A 108 2.38 10.73 -6.78
CA PHE A 108 2.30 11.77 -5.75
C PHE A 108 1.09 11.65 -4.80
N GLU A 109 0.08 10.83 -5.11
CA GLU A 109 -0.98 10.44 -4.16
C GLU A 109 -0.65 9.08 -3.54
N ASP A 110 -0.47 8.05 -4.37
CA ASP A 110 -0.42 6.67 -3.89
C ASP A 110 0.86 6.34 -3.09
N VAL A 111 2.00 6.97 -3.38
CA VAL A 111 3.24 6.74 -2.60
C VAL A 111 3.14 7.35 -1.19
N PRO A 112 2.95 8.67 -1.00
CA PRO A 112 2.92 9.27 0.33
C PRO A 112 1.67 8.88 1.15
N PHE A 113 0.56 8.52 0.51
CA PHE A 113 -0.71 8.25 1.21
C PHE A 113 -1.16 6.80 1.15
N SER A 114 -0.41 5.91 0.52
CA SER A 114 -0.65 4.46 0.63
C SER A 114 0.61 3.66 0.95
N LEU A 115 1.67 3.72 0.13
CA LEU A 115 2.88 2.93 0.39
C LEU A 115 3.59 3.32 1.68
N VAL A 116 3.80 4.62 1.92
CA VAL A 116 4.46 5.11 3.15
C VAL A 116 3.66 4.74 4.42
N PRO A 117 2.33 4.94 4.48
CA PRO A 117 1.51 4.43 5.57
C PRO A 117 1.62 2.92 5.79
N LEU A 118 1.66 2.12 4.72
CA LEU A 118 1.83 0.67 4.82
C LEU A 118 3.19 0.30 5.41
N ALA A 119 4.28 0.91 4.93
CA ALA A 119 5.62 0.69 5.48
C ALA A 119 5.69 1.10 6.96
N SER A 120 5.10 2.23 7.32
CA SER A 120 5.06 2.71 8.71
C SER A 120 4.23 1.81 9.63
N LEU A 121 3.13 1.24 9.14
CA LEU A 121 2.37 0.21 9.88
C LEU A 121 3.17 -1.08 9.99
N GLY A 122 3.90 -1.47 8.94
CA GLY A 122 4.77 -2.63 8.95
C GLY A 122 5.82 -2.54 10.06
N ASP A 123 6.54 -1.42 10.13
CA ASP A 123 7.53 -1.14 11.17
C ASP A 123 6.93 -1.22 12.59
N GLN A 124 5.80 -0.56 12.82
CA GLN A 124 5.15 -0.56 14.13
C GLN A 124 4.68 -1.96 14.58
N PHE A 125 4.23 -2.80 13.66
CA PHE A 125 3.66 -4.12 13.97
C PHE A 125 4.60 -5.29 13.64
N GLY A 126 5.89 -5.01 13.38
CA GLY A 126 6.92 -6.02 13.19
C GLY A 126 6.77 -6.83 11.89
N VAL A 127 6.23 -6.21 10.84
CA VAL A 127 6.11 -6.80 9.50
C VAL A 127 7.17 -6.18 8.59
N ASP A 128 8.01 -7.02 7.99
CA ASP A 128 9.01 -6.59 7.01
C ASP A 128 8.32 -6.19 5.68
N THR A 129 8.64 -4.99 5.19
CA THR A 129 8.03 -4.36 4.00
C THR A 129 9.05 -4.02 2.92
N TRP A 130 10.12 -4.81 2.81
CA TRP A 130 11.26 -4.54 1.92
C TRP A 130 10.88 -4.23 0.47
N ALA A 131 9.83 -4.84 -0.09
CA ALA A 131 9.41 -4.56 -1.47
C ALA A 131 8.65 -3.23 -1.59
N ILE A 132 7.75 -2.93 -0.64
CA ILE A 132 7.12 -1.61 -0.52
C ILE A 132 8.20 -0.54 -0.35
N ASP A 133 9.19 -0.75 0.53
CA ASP A 133 10.28 0.19 0.77
C ASP A 133 11.14 0.42 -0.48
N ALA A 134 11.41 -0.63 -1.25
CA ALA A 134 12.11 -0.51 -2.53
C ALA A 134 11.34 0.39 -3.51
N MET A 135 10.01 0.27 -3.58
CA MET A 135 9.19 1.11 -4.45
C MET A 135 9.12 2.56 -3.97
N ILE A 136 9.03 2.81 -2.66
CA ILE A 136 9.09 4.16 -2.10
C ILE A 136 10.43 4.81 -2.44
N ARG A 137 11.55 4.11 -2.24
CA ARG A 137 12.89 4.62 -2.56
C ARG A 137 13.04 4.94 -4.05
N LEU A 138 12.54 4.08 -4.93
CA LEU A 138 12.54 4.33 -6.36
C LEU A 138 11.72 5.58 -6.72
N ALA A 139 10.55 5.75 -6.10
CA ALA A 139 9.74 6.96 -6.27
C ALA A 139 10.49 8.21 -5.79
N CYS A 140 11.18 8.14 -4.65
CA CYS A 140 11.96 9.26 -4.14
C CYS A 140 13.05 9.70 -5.12
N VAL A 141 13.78 8.74 -5.70
CA VAL A 141 14.80 9.01 -6.72
C VAL A 141 14.20 9.62 -7.98
N ILE A 142 13.13 9.01 -8.51
CA ILE A 142 12.51 9.45 -9.77
C ILE A 142 11.88 10.85 -9.65
N HIS A 143 11.27 11.17 -8.51
CA HIS A 143 10.64 12.47 -8.28
C HIS A 143 11.56 13.51 -7.61
N GLY A 144 12.78 13.14 -7.20
CA GLY A 144 13.65 14.02 -6.42
C GLY A 144 12.94 14.54 -5.15
N THR A 145 12.15 13.69 -4.51
CA THR A 145 11.27 14.05 -3.38
C THR A 145 11.41 13.01 -2.29
N ASP A 146 11.67 13.41 -1.05
CA ASP A 146 11.62 12.46 0.06
C ASP A 146 10.16 12.17 0.44
N TYR A 147 9.70 10.97 0.08
CA TYR A 147 8.35 10.53 0.41
C TYR A 147 8.21 9.99 1.83
N TYR A 148 9.29 9.62 2.52
CA TYR A 148 9.20 9.26 3.93
C TYR A 148 8.96 10.50 4.80
N GLU A 149 9.52 11.65 4.42
CA GLU A 149 9.23 12.93 5.09
C GLU A 149 7.86 13.51 4.74
N ARG A 150 7.38 13.30 3.50
CA ARG A 150 6.11 13.89 3.02
C ARG A 150 4.90 12.99 3.20
N GLY A 151 5.11 11.68 3.35
CA GLY A 151 4.05 10.71 3.50
C GLY A 151 3.46 10.72 4.90
N ARG A 152 2.34 10.00 5.06
CA ARG A 152 1.72 9.85 6.38
C ARG A 152 2.33 8.67 7.12
N LEU A 153 2.95 8.94 8.26
CA LEU A 153 3.44 7.93 9.18
C LEU A 153 2.38 7.57 10.22
N THR A 154 2.60 6.50 10.99
CA THR A 154 1.73 6.13 12.12
C THR A 154 1.60 7.24 13.15
N GLU A 155 2.61 8.09 13.29
CA GLU A 155 2.57 9.31 14.12
C GLU A 155 1.52 10.30 13.63
N ASP A 156 1.53 10.64 12.33
CA ASP A 156 0.58 11.57 11.72
C ASP A 156 -0.86 11.03 11.73
N MET A 157 -1.00 9.70 11.75
CA MET A 157 -2.28 9.02 11.84
C MET A 157 -2.77 8.85 13.30
N GLY A 158 -1.99 9.27 14.30
CA GLY A 158 -2.34 9.11 15.72
C GLY A 158 -2.29 7.66 16.20
N LEU A 159 -1.58 6.78 15.49
CA LEU A 159 -1.51 5.34 15.76
C LEU A 159 -0.22 4.92 16.48
N LYS A 160 0.80 5.77 16.52
CA LYS A 160 2.12 5.43 17.08
C LYS A 160 2.02 4.92 18.51
N GLY A 161 2.60 3.74 18.75
CA GLY A 161 2.65 3.10 20.06
C GLY A 161 1.36 2.41 20.52
N LEU A 162 0.27 2.54 19.76
CA LEU A 162 -0.97 1.81 20.03
C LEU A 162 -0.79 0.33 19.72
N CYS A 163 -1.30 -0.54 20.60
CA CYS A 163 -1.44 -1.95 20.30
C CYS A 163 -2.58 -2.20 19.30
N VAL A 164 -2.64 -3.40 18.73
CA VAL A 164 -3.66 -3.78 17.73
C VAL A 164 -5.08 -3.49 18.22
N SER A 165 -5.40 -3.82 19.48
CA SER A 165 -6.74 -3.59 20.04
C SER A 165 -7.10 -2.10 20.16
N GLU A 166 -6.12 -1.24 20.40
CA GLU A 166 -6.29 0.21 20.50
C GLU A 166 -6.42 0.84 19.12
N VAL A 167 -5.62 0.40 18.13
CA VAL A 167 -5.76 0.83 16.74
C VAL A 167 -7.15 0.47 16.19
N MET A 168 -7.60 -0.76 16.42
CA MET A 168 -8.91 -1.20 15.95
C MET A 168 -10.05 -0.40 16.58
N ARG A 169 -9.96 -0.10 17.88
CA ARG A 169 -10.92 0.76 18.58
C ARG A 169 -10.88 2.20 18.07
N TYR A 170 -9.70 2.78 17.94
CA TYR A 170 -9.52 4.14 17.45
C TYR A 170 -10.16 4.33 16.07
N VAL A 171 -10.01 3.34 15.18
CA VAL A 171 -10.54 3.44 13.82
C VAL A 171 -12.05 3.13 13.72
N GLN A 172 -12.62 2.42 14.69
CA GLN A 172 -14.06 2.17 14.77
C GLN A 172 -14.79 3.35 15.43
N ASP A 173 -14.24 3.87 16.53
CA ASP A 173 -14.96 4.76 17.45
C ASP A 173 -14.47 6.21 17.39
N GLY A 174 -13.33 6.48 16.72
CA GLY A 174 -12.73 7.80 16.61
C GLY A 174 -12.13 8.34 17.92
N GLN A 175 -12.05 7.51 18.98
CA GLN A 175 -11.54 7.89 20.30
C GLN A 175 -10.38 7.00 20.74
N ILE A 176 -9.31 7.63 21.25
CA ILE A 176 -8.27 6.95 22.03
C ILE A 176 -8.67 7.14 23.50
N ALA A 177 -8.93 6.06 24.24
CA ALA A 177 -9.10 6.16 25.69
C ALA A 177 -7.79 6.74 26.27
N PRO A 178 -7.84 7.70 27.23
CA PRO A 178 -6.63 8.31 27.74
C PRO A 178 -5.71 7.23 28.29
N VAL A 179 -4.42 7.30 27.89
CA VAL A 179 -3.36 6.45 28.43
C VAL A 179 -3.48 6.49 29.94
N ARG A 180 -3.71 5.34 30.58
CA ARG A 180 -3.68 5.24 32.03
C ARG A 180 -2.28 5.68 32.46
N ALA A 181 -2.18 6.88 33.03
CA ALA A 181 -1.00 7.27 33.79
C ALA A 181 -0.74 6.12 34.78
N SER A 182 0.45 5.53 34.66
CA SER A 182 0.92 4.48 35.55
C SER A 182 0.75 4.93 36.99
N ALA A 183 0.09 4.08 37.78
CA ALA A 183 -0.09 4.27 39.20
C ALA A 183 1.29 4.29 39.90
N GLU A 184 1.86 5.47 40.05
CA GLU A 184 2.94 5.76 40.98
C GLU A 184 2.50 6.90 41.91
N ALA A 185 1.49 6.62 42.73
CA ALA A 185 1.42 7.22 44.07
C ALA A 185 1.84 6.11 45.04
N ARG A 186 3.16 6.01 45.21
CA ARG A 186 3.77 5.24 46.30
C ARG A 186 3.19 5.72 47.62
N ASN A 187 2.85 4.75 48.46
CA ASN A 187 2.71 4.87 49.90
C ASN A 187 3.69 5.91 50.47
N GLY A 188 3.13 6.92 51.12
CA GLY A 188 3.79 7.83 52.05
C GLY A 188 2.73 8.22 53.08
N ASP A 189 2.39 7.33 54.01
CA ASP A 189 2.99 7.19 55.34
C ASP A 189 2.26 8.08 56.36
N SER A 190 1.72 7.39 57.37
CA SER A 190 1.31 7.81 58.73
C SER A 190 0.63 9.17 58.97
#